data_AF-A0A2M7TW04-F1
#
_entry.id   AF-A0A2M7TW04-F1
#
_cell.length_a   1.000
_cell.length_b   1.000
_cell.length_c   1.000
_cell.angle_alpha   90.00
_cell.angle_beta   90.00
_cell.angle_gamma   90.00
#
_symmetry.space_group_name_H-M   'P 1'
#
loop_
_entity.id
_entity.type
_entity.pdbx_description
1 polymer ?
#
loop_
_entity_poly.entity_id
_entity_poly.type
_entity_poly.pdbx_seq_one_letter_code
_entity_poly.pdbx_strand_id
1 'polypeptide(L)'
;MTTSKLKLFAFILILLIVGIAWISLSQKQYSTDTRAYADVPDSSTPIPSLTVPQEIVTEVMDSPDGAQSLSMERQENGNDFKYSFHILDEGLREFLYTKELSSSRNMTIPYNTWSPDNKYFFLKESGLVQDEYYVFHATGENFPNLSQYINVQELFNEKIDGYEITEVTGWADPVLLIVNTQEEDGDSKVSFWLDVRSQSFIKLGTYFR
;
A
#
# COMPACT_ATOMS: atom_id res chain seq x y z
N MET A 1 -11.83 99.02 -14.80
CA MET A 1 -10.85 97.93 -15.01
C MET A 1 -10.84 97.04 -13.77
N THR A 2 -11.90 96.26 -13.53
CA THR A 2 -12.19 95.73 -12.17
C THR A 2 -12.91 94.37 -12.15
N THR A 3 -13.32 93.79 -13.28
CA THR A 3 -14.10 92.54 -13.32
C THR A 3 -13.25 91.27 -13.43
N SER A 4 -12.07 91.33 -14.06
CA SER A 4 -11.15 90.18 -14.21
C SER A 4 -10.49 89.77 -12.87
N LYS A 5 -10.02 90.76 -12.09
CA LYS A 5 -9.42 90.51 -10.77
C LYS A 5 -10.42 89.92 -9.76
N LEU A 6 -11.70 90.32 -9.84
CA LEU A 6 -12.76 89.80 -8.97
C LEU A 6 -13.07 88.32 -9.25
N LYS A 7 -13.07 87.91 -10.54
CA LYS A 7 -13.27 86.50 -10.94
C LYS A 7 -12.08 85.63 -10.53
N LEU A 8 -10.86 86.14 -10.64
CA LEU A 8 -9.66 85.43 -10.19
C LEU A 8 -9.65 85.23 -8.67
N PHE A 9 -10.01 86.26 -7.90
CA PHE A 9 -10.15 86.16 -6.45
C PHE A 9 -11.24 85.17 -6.02
N ALA A 10 -12.40 85.18 -6.69
CA ALA A 10 -13.47 84.21 -6.43
C ALA A 10 -13.04 82.77 -6.74
N PHE A 11 -12.28 82.55 -7.81
CA PHE A 11 -11.79 81.22 -8.19
C PHE A 11 -10.76 80.68 -7.18
N ILE A 12 -9.83 81.53 -6.72
CA ILE A 12 -8.86 81.17 -5.68
C ILE A 12 -9.57 80.86 -4.35
N LEU A 13 -10.60 81.63 -3.98
CA LEU A 13 -11.37 81.39 -2.75
C LEU A 13 -12.11 80.04 -2.81
N ILE A 14 -12.69 79.68 -3.96
CA ILE A 14 -13.35 78.38 -4.15
C ILE A 14 -12.35 77.23 -4.03
N LEU A 15 -11.17 77.34 -4.66
CA LEU A 15 -10.12 76.33 -4.54
C LEU A 15 -9.64 76.15 -3.10
N LEU A 16 -9.56 77.24 -2.34
CA LEU A 16 -9.15 77.22 -0.94
C LEU A 16 -10.21 76.55 -0.05
N ILE A 17 -11.49 76.81 -0.29
CA ILE A 17 -12.60 76.16 0.42
C ILE A 17 -12.65 74.66 0.10
N VAL A 18 -12.48 74.28 -1.17
CA VAL A 18 -12.44 72.87 -1.59
C VAL A 18 -11.22 72.15 -0.99
N GLY A 19 -10.05 72.81 -0.96
CA GLY A 19 -8.85 72.25 -0.35
C GLY A 19 -8.99 72.01 1.16
N ILE A 20 -9.56 72.97 1.90
CA ILE A 20 -9.80 72.82 3.35
C ILE A 20 -10.86 71.73 3.62
N ALA A 21 -11.91 71.66 2.80
CA ALA A 21 -12.91 70.59 2.90
C ALA A 21 -12.29 69.21 2.66
N TRP A 22 -11.37 69.08 1.69
CA TRP A 22 -10.68 67.83 1.39
C TRP A 22 -9.77 67.38 2.55
N ILE A 23 -9.04 68.32 3.16
CA ILE A 23 -8.18 68.02 4.32
C ILE A 23 -9.04 67.60 5.52
N SER A 24 -10.14 68.30 5.81
CA SER A 24 -11.05 67.96 6.90
C SER A 24 -11.77 66.62 6.70
N LEU A 25 -12.05 66.23 5.45
CA LEU A 25 -12.62 64.92 5.13
C LEU A 25 -11.57 63.81 5.26
N SER A 26 -10.32 64.07 4.88
CA SER A 26 -9.22 63.09 4.98
C SER A 26 -8.73 62.83 6.42
N GLN A 27 -9.04 63.70 7.38
CA GLN A 27 -8.70 63.51 8.79
C GLN A 27 -9.72 62.70 9.59
N LYS A 28 -10.85 62.31 8.97
CA LYS A 28 -11.81 61.40 9.61
C LYS A 28 -11.53 59.96 9.18
N GLN A 29 -10.52 59.34 9.78
CA GLN A 29 -10.47 57.90 10.13
C GLN A 29 -9.05 57.50 10.53
N TYR A 30 -8.66 57.90 11.73
CA TYR A 30 -7.92 57.01 12.62
C TYR A 30 -8.62 57.07 13.97
N SER A 31 -9.80 56.47 14.03
CA SER A 31 -10.20 55.88 15.30
C SER A 31 -9.25 54.73 15.51
N THR A 32 -8.34 54.85 16.48
CA THR A 32 -7.74 53.69 17.09
C THR A 32 -8.89 52.90 17.67
N ASP A 33 -9.37 51.90 16.94
CA ASP A 33 -10.04 50.78 17.56
C ASP A 33 -9.01 50.18 18.52
N THR A 34 -9.06 50.58 19.79
CA THR A 34 -8.56 49.75 20.86
C THR A 34 -9.40 48.49 20.77
N ARG A 35 -8.91 47.51 19.99
CA ARG A 35 -9.35 46.13 20.10
C ARG A 35 -9.14 45.79 21.57
N ALA A 36 -10.22 45.77 22.34
CA ALA A 36 -10.27 44.87 23.47
C ALA A 36 -9.90 43.52 22.86
N TYR A 37 -8.74 42.99 23.24
CA TYR A 37 -8.47 41.58 23.05
C TYR A 37 -9.59 40.88 23.82
N ALA A 38 -10.64 40.47 23.11
CA ALA A 38 -11.38 39.31 23.58
C ALA A 38 -10.31 38.24 23.77
N ASP A 39 -10.24 37.65 24.96
CA ASP A 39 -9.38 36.51 25.24
C ASP A 39 -9.55 35.54 24.06
N VAL A 40 -8.57 35.55 23.16
CA VAL A 40 -8.50 34.57 22.09
C VAL A 40 -8.30 33.29 22.87
N PRO A 41 -9.24 32.32 22.84
CA PRO A 41 -8.98 31.05 23.48
C PRO A 41 -7.68 30.56 22.91
N ASP A 42 -6.70 30.26 23.77
CA ASP A 42 -5.38 29.79 23.38
C ASP A 42 -5.57 28.79 22.25
N SER A 43 -5.26 29.22 21.03
CA SER A 43 -5.30 28.34 19.87
C SER A 43 -4.18 27.38 20.14
N SER A 44 -4.52 26.22 20.69
CA SER A 44 -3.57 25.15 20.96
C SER A 44 -2.84 24.90 19.65
N THR A 45 -1.60 25.38 19.58
CA THR A 45 -0.69 25.04 18.48
C THR A 45 -0.72 23.52 18.42
N PRO A 46 -1.10 22.91 17.28
CA PRO A 46 -1.08 21.46 17.19
C PRO A 46 0.35 21.03 17.50
N ILE A 47 0.53 20.39 18.64
CA ILE A 47 1.80 19.80 19.02
C ILE A 47 2.10 18.83 17.87
N PRO A 48 3.25 18.94 17.17
CA PRO A 48 3.61 17.97 16.17
C PRO A 48 3.59 16.61 16.84
N SER A 49 2.60 15.79 16.49
CA SER A 49 2.56 14.42 16.93
C SER A 49 3.80 13.79 16.31
N LEU A 50 4.74 13.38 17.16
CA LEU A 50 5.85 12.55 16.72
C LEU A 50 5.21 11.26 16.23
N THR A 51 5.00 11.15 14.91
CA THR A 51 4.70 9.87 14.29
C THR A 51 5.93 9.00 14.55
N VAL A 52 5.83 8.13 15.55
CA VAL A 52 6.82 7.09 15.78
C VAL A 52 6.92 6.32 14.46
N PRO A 53 8.11 6.25 13.83
CA PRO A 53 8.27 5.45 12.62
C PRO A 53 7.79 4.04 12.93
N GLN A 54 6.76 3.59 12.21
CA GLN A 54 6.31 2.21 12.35
C GLN A 54 7.48 1.29 11.98
N GLU A 55 7.74 0.31 12.82
CA GLU A 55 8.83 -0.64 12.60
C GLU A 55 8.53 -1.44 11.32
N ILE A 56 9.40 -1.30 10.33
CA ILE A 56 9.33 -2.09 9.09
C ILE A 56 10.23 -3.31 9.30
N VAL A 57 9.61 -4.47 9.41
CA VAL A 57 10.33 -5.75 9.44
C VAL A 57 10.50 -6.23 8.01
N THR A 58 11.74 -6.52 7.61
CA THR A 58 12.06 -7.00 6.26
C THR A 58 12.57 -8.43 6.30
N GLU A 59 11.96 -9.29 5.49
CA GLU A 59 12.42 -10.65 5.22
C GLU A 59 12.85 -10.74 3.75
N VAL A 60 13.89 -11.54 3.46
CA VAL A 60 14.43 -11.72 2.11
C VAL A 60 14.71 -13.21 1.87
N MET A 61 14.40 -13.68 0.67
CA MET A 61 14.70 -15.03 0.21
C MET A 61 15.30 -15.00 -1.19
N ASP A 62 16.53 -15.51 -1.31
CA ASP A 62 17.21 -15.61 -2.60
C ASP A 62 16.63 -16.77 -3.43
N SER A 63 16.61 -16.55 -4.74
CA SER A 63 16.35 -17.59 -5.73
C SER A 63 17.44 -18.67 -5.71
N PRO A 64 17.16 -19.90 -6.18
CA PRO A 64 18.10 -21.02 -6.15
C PRO A 64 19.49 -20.75 -6.73
N ASP A 65 19.60 -19.91 -7.76
CA ASP A 65 20.87 -19.52 -8.38
C ASP A 65 21.44 -18.19 -7.85
N GLY A 66 20.70 -17.50 -6.97
CA GLY A 66 21.07 -16.22 -6.39
C GLY A 66 20.96 -15.02 -7.35
N ALA A 67 20.35 -15.18 -8.52
CA ALA A 67 20.19 -14.09 -9.49
C ALA A 67 19.17 -13.05 -9.03
N GLN A 68 18.08 -13.51 -8.38
CA GLN A 68 17.00 -12.68 -7.87
C GLN A 68 16.76 -12.94 -6.37
N SER A 69 16.17 -11.97 -5.68
CA SER A 69 15.70 -12.13 -4.29
C SER A 69 14.28 -11.59 -4.12
N LEU A 70 13.46 -12.31 -3.36
CA LEU A 70 12.11 -11.90 -2.97
C LEU A 70 12.20 -11.23 -1.61
N SER A 71 11.76 -9.99 -1.51
CA SER A 71 11.70 -9.24 -0.25
C SER A 71 10.27 -8.96 0.17
N MET A 72 9.98 -9.18 1.45
CA MET A 72 8.72 -8.84 2.10
C MET A 72 8.99 -7.79 3.18
N GLU A 73 8.33 -6.65 3.06
CA GLU A 73 8.24 -5.64 4.11
C GLU A 73 6.91 -5.76 4.83
N ARG A 74 6.95 -5.90 6.15
CA ARG A 74 5.79 -5.86 7.03
C ARG A 74 5.77 -4.55 7.82
N GLN A 75 4.68 -3.81 7.68
CA GLN A 75 4.42 -2.58 8.41
C GLN A 75 3.15 -2.73 9.24
N GLU A 76 3.19 -2.35 10.51
CA GLU A 76 1.99 -2.22 11.34
C GLU A 76 1.06 -1.14 10.77
N ASN A 77 -0.25 -1.36 10.78
CA ASN A 77 -1.26 -0.39 10.35
C ASN A 77 -2.47 -0.47 11.29
N GLY A 78 -2.36 0.11 12.48
CA GLY A 78 -3.37 -0.02 13.52
C GLY A 78 -3.43 -1.44 14.08
N ASN A 79 -4.54 -2.15 13.89
CA ASN A 79 -4.71 -3.55 14.30
C ASN A 79 -4.36 -4.56 13.20
N ASP A 80 -3.99 -4.06 12.03
CA ASP A 80 -3.70 -4.82 10.83
C ASP A 80 -2.21 -4.70 10.48
N PHE A 81 -1.74 -5.58 9.63
CA PHE A 81 -0.40 -5.54 9.04
C PHE A 81 -0.52 -5.34 7.54
N LYS A 82 0.25 -4.40 7.00
CA LYS A 82 0.45 -4.25 5.57
C LYS A 82 1.73 -4.97 5.17
N TYR A 83 1.59 -5.88 4.21
CA TYR A 83 2.69 -6.60 3.59
C TYR A 83 2.93 -6.04 2.19
N SER A 84 4.19 -5.77 1.86
CA SER A 84 4.61 -5.32 0.52
C SER A 84 5.72 -6.23 0.01
N PHE A 85 5.54 -6.76 -1.20
CA PHE A 85 6.44 -7.72 -1.81
C PHE A 85 7.18 -7.09 -2.99
N HIS A 86 8.47 -7.38 -3.06
CA HIS A 86 9.38 -6.82 -4.05
C HIS A 86 10.33 -7.88 -4.60
N ILE A 87 10.69 -7.73 -5.87
CA ILE A 87 11.77 -8.50 -6.48
C ILE A 87 13.00 -7.61 -6.55
N LEU A 88 14.13 -8.16 -6.12
CA LEU A 88 15.43 -7.57 -6.28
C LEU A 88 16.16 -8.35 -7.38
N ASP A 89 16.50 -7.66 -8.46
CA ASP A 89 17.24 -8.20 -9.59
C ASP A 89 18.34 -7.21 -9.99
N GLU A 90 19.60 -7.65 -9.94
CA GLU A 90 20.78 -6.79 -10.20
C GLU A 90 20.80 -5.46 -9.40
N GLY A 91 20.20 -5.44 -8.21
CA GLY A 91 20.09 -4.24 -7.36
C GLY A 91 18.93 -3.30 -7.70
N LEU A 92 18.15 -3.60 -8.75
CA LEU A 92 16.87 -2.96 -9.01
C LEU A 92 15.80 -3.60 -8.12
N ARG A 93 15.03 -2.75 -7.44
CA ARG A 93 13.92 -3.18 -6.58
C ARG A 93 12.60 -2.86 -7.25
N GLU A 94 11.87 -3.88 -7.68
CA GLU A 94 10.57 -3.76 -8.31
C GLU A 94 9.45 -4.11 -7.33
N PHE A 95 8.36 -3.34 -7.33
CA PHE A 95 7.18 -3.66 -6.54
C PHE A 95 6.33 -4.69 -7.26
N LEU A 96 5.91 -5.74 -6.55
CA LEU A 96 5.01 -6.75 -7.08
C LEU A 96 3.59 -6.59 -6.53
N TYR A 97 3.45 -6.72 -5.21
CA TYR A 97 2.15 -6.97 -4.61
C TYR A 97 2.07 -6.39 -3.21
N THR A 98 0.87 -6.03 -2.78
CA THR A 98 0.61 -5.66 -1.39
C THR A 98 -0.68 -6.30 -0.89
N LYS A 99 -0.67 -6.69 0.38
CA LYS A 99 -1.83 -7.24 1.07
C LYS A 99 -1.92 -6.70 2.47
N GLU A 100 -3.13 -6.37 2.89
CA GLU A 100 -3.43 -6.00 4.28
C GLU A 100 -4.13 -7.17 4.96
N LEU A 101 -3.63 -7.57 6.13
CA LEU A 101 -4.14 -8.69 6.91
C LEU A 101 -4.39 -8.26 8.35
N SER A 102 -5.39 -8.86 9.00
CA SER A 102 -5.57 -8.71 10.43
C SER A 102 -4.40 -9.29 11.22
N SER A 103 -4.17 -8.77 12.43
CA SER A 103 -3.13 -9.28 13.34
C SER A 103 -3.21 -10.77 13.70
N SER A 104 -4.34 -11.42 13.44
CA SER A 104 -4.54 -12.86 13.63
C SER A 104 -4.04 -13.73 12.47
N ARG A 105 -3.58 -13.12 11.38
CA ARG A 105 -3.04 -13.78 10.19
C ARG A 105 -1.64 -13.26 9.92
N ASN A 106 -0.84 -14.02 9.17
CA ASN A 106 0.46 -13.54 8.73
C ASN A 106 0.79 -14.00 7.32
N MET A 107 1.56 -13.18 6.59
CA MET A 107 2.28 -13.64 5.42
C MET A 107 3.69 -14.08 5.81
N THR A 108 4.19 -15.10 5.13
CA THR A 108 5.55 -15.62 5.26
C THR A 108 6.12 -15.96 3.88
N ILE A 109 7.44 -15.89 3.76
CA ILE A 109 8.19 -16.41 2.60
C ILE A 109 8.76 -17.79 2.97
N PRO A 110 8.21 -18.89 2.45
CA PRO A 110 8.78 -20.23 2.66
C PRO A 110 10.20 -20.35 2.10
N TYR A 111 11.06 -21.16 2.73
CA TYR A 111 12.45 -21.35 2.30
C TYR A 111 12.61 -21.92 0.88
N ASN A 112 11.58 -22.64 0.43
CA ASN A 112 11.45 -23.31 -0.87
C ASN A 112 10.52 -22.55 -1.82
N THR A 113 10.29 -21.25 -1.57
CA THR A 113 9.33 -20.42 -2.31
C THR A 113 9.56 -20.42 -3.82
N TRP A 114 10.81 -20.40 -4.26
CA TRP A 114 11.20 -20.19 -5.66
C TRP A 114 11.15 -21.46 -6.51
N SER A 115 10.64 -21.33 -7.73
CA SER A 115 10.75 -22.39 -8.75
C SER A 115 12.22 -22.59 -9.15
N PRO A 116 12.61 -23.80 -9.59
CA PRO A 116 14.00 -24.09 -9.97
C PRO A 116 14.58 -23.21 -11.09
N ASP A 117 13.73 -22.57 -11.89
CA ASP A 117 14.12 -21.66 -12.99
C ASP A 117 13.83 -20.18 -12.69
N ASN A 118 13.51 -19.86 -11.44
CA ASN A 118 13.20 -18.53 -10.91
C ASN A 118 12.00 -17.82 -11.55
N LYS A 119 11.20 -18.50 -12.38
CA LYS A 119 10.06 -17.85 -13.05
C LYS A 119 8.86 -17.66 -12.14
N TYR A 120 8.74 -18.47 -11.11
CA TYR A 120 7.63 -18.45 -10.19
C TYR A 120 8.13 -18.48 -8.76
N PHE A 121 7.30 -17.97 -7.86
CA PHE A 121 7.47 -18.16 -6.42
C PHE A 121 6.11 -18.34 -5.76
N PHE A 122 6.07 -18.92 -4.56
CA PHE A 122 4.84 -19.01 -3.78
C PHE A 122 4.96 -18.42 -2.39
N LEU A 123 3.91 -17.74 -1.94
CA LEU A 123 3.80 -17.20 -0.60
C LEU A 123 2.83 -18.02 0.23
N LYS A 124 3.04 -18.02 1.54
CA LYS A 124 2.14 -18.65 2.52
C LYS A 124 1.50 -17.59 3.39
N GLU A 125 0.18 -17.65 3.49
CA GLU A 125 -0.61 -16.92 4.46
C GLU A 125 -1.13 -17.87 5.52
N SER A 126 -0.69 -17.72 6.77
CA SER A 126 -1.25 -18.54 7.85
C SER A 126 -2.55 -17.94 8.34
N GLY A 127 -3.63 -18.71 8.25
CA GLY A 127 -4.96 -18.36 8.73
C GLY A 127 -5.29 -19.01 10.08
N LEU A 128 -6.44 -18.65 10.64
CA LEU A 128 -6.94 -19.27 11.87
C LEU A 128 -7.52 -20.67 11.65
N VAL A 129 -8.00 -20.94 10.44
CA VAL A 129 -8.67 -22.19 10.08
C VAL A 129 -7.78 -23.03 9.18
N GLN A 130 -7.25 -22.42 8.13
CA GLN A 130 -6.38 -23.05 7.15
C GLN A 130 -5.35 -22.06 6.64
N ASP A 131 -4.24 -22.59 6.14
CA ASP A 131 -3.25 -21.80 5.44
C ASP A 131 -3.67 -21.59 3.98
N GLU A 132 -3.36 -20.43 3.42
CA GLU A 132 -3.56 -20.14 2.00
C GLU A 132 -2.21 -19.98 1.31
N TYR A 133 -2.13 -20.41 0.06
CA TYR A 133 -0.90 -20.36 -0.72
C TYR A 133 -1.15 -19.63 -2.03
N TYR A 134 -0.22 -18.76 -2.40
CA TYR A 134 -0.35 -17.84 -3.52
C TYR A 134 0.86 -17.98 -4.45
N VAL A 135 0.64 -18.37 -5.71
CA VAL A 135 1.71 -18.47 -6.71
C VAL A 135 1.73 -17.24 -7.59
N PHE A 136 2.90 -16.66 -7.81
CA PHE A 136 3.13 -15.47 -8.62
C PHE A 136 4.14 -15.74 -9.73
N HIS A 137 4.05 -14.97 -10.81
CA HIS A 137 5.18 -14.78 -11.71
C HIS A 137 6.22 -13.87 -11.05
N ALA A 138 7.50 -14.24 -11.14
CA ALA A 138 8.60 -13.41 -10.66
C ALA A 138 8.71 -12.07 -11.40
N THR A 139 8.24 -12.02 -12.64
CA THR A 139 8.17 -10.81 -13.47
C THR A 139 7.02 -9.86 -13.07
N GLY A 140 6.14 -10.27 -12.15
CA GLY A 140 4.92 -9.52 -11.83
C GLY A 140 3.83 -9.56 -12.90
N GLU A 141 4.03 -10.35 -13.96
CA GLU A 141 3.03 -10.55 -15.00
C GLU A 141 1.77 -11.25 -14.46
N ASN A 142 0.63 -10.91 -15.03
CA ASN A 142 -0.63 -11.60 -14.71
C ASN A 142 -0.71 -12.96 -15.38
N PHE A 143 -1.42 -13.89 -14.74
CA PHE A 143 -1.86 -15.14 -15.34
C PHE A 143 -2.90 -14.90 -16.45
N PRO A 144 -3.19 -15.90 -17.33
CA PRO A 144 -4.08 -15.71 -18.48
C PRO A 144 -5.50 -15.23 -18.18
N ASN A 145 -5.99 -15.43 -16.94
CA ASN A 145 -7.28 -14.93 -16.45
C ASN A 145 -7.23 -13.49 -15.91
N LEU A 146 -6.12 -12.77 -16.15
CA LEU A 146 -5.82 -11.43 -15.62
C LEU A 146 -5.62 -11.39 -14.09
N SER A 147 -5.56 -12.54 -13.42
CA SER A 147 -5.22 -12.60 -12.00
C SER A 147 -3.73 -12.38 -11.80
N GLN A 148 -3.37 -11.62 -10.78
CA GLN A 148 -1.97 -11.38 -10.41
C GLN A 148 -1.31 -12.62 -9.80
N TYR A 149 -2.10 -13.49 -9.17
CA TYR A 149 -1.65 -14.72 -8.55
C TYR A 149 -2.65 -15.86 -8.76
N ILE A 150 -2.19 -17.09 -8.54
CA ILE A 150 -3.05 -18.25 -8.36
C ILE A 150 -3.22 -18.46 -6.85
N ASN A 151 -4.47 -18.43 -6.38
CA ASN A 151 -4.81 -18.91 -5.04
C ASN A 151 -4.93 -20.44 -5.11
N VAL A 152 -3.94 -21.15 -4.56
CA VAL A 152 -3.85 -22.61 -4.66
C VAL A 152 -5.03 -23.28 -3.96
N GLN A 153 -5.46 -22.74 -2.81
CA GLN A 153 -6.56 -23.30 -2.04
C GLN A 153 -7.89 -23.17 -2.80
N GLU A 154 -8.17 -21.99 -3.34
CA GLU A 154 -9.38 -21.72 -4.12
C GLU A 154 -9.42 -22.60 -5.39
N LEU A 155 -8.32 -22.65 -6.13
CA LEU A 155 -8.20 -23.46 -7.34
C LEU A 155 -8.32 -24.96 -7.04
N PHE A 156 -7.79 -25.42 -5.90
CA PHE A 156 -7.89 -26.81 -5.48
C PHE A 156 -9.33 -27.18 -5.15
N ASN A 157 -10.01 -26.37 -4.33
CA ASN A 157 -11.41 -26.57 -3.95
C ASN A 157 -12.37 -26.51 -5.16
N GLU A 158 -12.01 -25.80 -6.22
CA GLU A 158 -12.78 -25.78 -7.48
C GLU A 158 -12.66 -27.09 -8.26
N LYS A 159 -11.51 -27.78 -8.16
CA LYS A 159 -11.14 -28.86 -9.09
C LYS A 159 -11.07 -30.25 -8.46
N ILE A 160 -10.89 -30.33 -7.15
CA ILE A 160 -10.62 -31.56 -6.43
C ILE A 160 -11.55 -31.65 -5.23
N ASP A 161 -12.44 -32.64 -5.25
CA ASP A 161 -13.36 -32.93 -4.15
C ASP A 161 -12.78 -33.98 -3.19
N GLY A 162 -13.17 -33.91 -1.91
CA GLY A 162 -12.89 -34.93 -0.89
C GLY A 162 -11.46 -34.91 -0.33
N TYR A 163 -10.72 -33.84 -0.58
CA TYR A 163 -9.37 -33.63 -0.06
C TYR A 163 -9.20 -32.20 0.43
N GLU A 164 -8.42 -32.05 1.49
CA GLU A 164 -7.99 -30.75 2.00
C GLU A 164 -6.47 -30.59 1.86
N ILE A 165 -6.02 -29.39 1.52
CA ILE A 165 -4.59 -29.07 1.48
C ILE A 165 -4.06 -29.02 2.91
N THR A 166 -3.02 -29.80 3.19
CA THR A 166 -2.29 -29.74 4.45
C THR A 166 -1.08 -28.83 4.35
N GLU A 167 -0.39 -28.84 3.20
CA GLU A 167 0.85 -28.08 3.03
C GLU A 167 1.24 -27.94 1.55
N VAL A 168 1.93 -26.86 1.21
CA VAL A 168 2.69 -26.74 -0.04
C VAL A 168 4.19 -26.84 0.27
N THR A 169 4.85 -27.88 -0.25
CA THR A 169 6.23 -28.25 0.15
C THR A 169 7.29 -27.83 -0.85
N GLY A 170 6.94 -27.00 -1.85
CA GLY A 170 7.88 -26.47 -2.83
C GLY A 170 7.67 -27.08 -4.21
N TRP A 171 8.73 -27.16 -4.99
CA TRP A 171 8.67 -27.44 -6.43
C TRP A 171 9.25 -28.80 -6.78
N ALA A 172 8.54 -29.56 -7.62
CA ALA A 172 9.05 -30.79 -8.22
C ALA A 172 9.75 -30.52 -9.56
N ASP A 173 9.41 -29.43 -10.22
CA ASP A 173 9.90 -28.99 -11.54
C ASP A 173 9.67 -27.47 -11.66
N PRO A 174 10.35 -26.73 -12.55
CA PRO A 174 10.07 -25.32 -12.89
C PRO A 174 8.60 -24.88 -12.90
N VAL A 175 7.68 -25.76 -13.26
CA VAL A 175 6.25 -25.44 -13.40
C VAL A 175 5.33 -26.31 -12.53
N LEU A 176 5.89 -27.21 -11.73
CA LEU A 176 5.13 -28.16 -10.91
C LEU A 176 5.34 -27.89 -9.42
N LEU A 177 4.29 -27.41 -8.77
CA LEU A 177 4.27 -27.17 -7.33
C LEU A 177 3.70 -28.39 -6.60
N ILE A 178 4.35 -28.83 -5.53
CA ILE A 178 3.94 -29.97 -4.71
C ILE A 178 2.93 -29.52 -3.67
N VAL A 179 1.73 -30.09 -3.72
CA VAL A 179 0.62 -29.83 -2.80
C VAL A 179 0.32 -31.12 -2.04
N ASN A 180 0.59 -31.13 -0.74
CA ASN A 180 0.24 -32.23 0.15
C ASN A 180 -1.18 -32.08 0.64
N THR A 181 -1.91 -33.19 0.68
CA THR A 181 -3.31 -33.22 1.05
C THR A 181 -3.65 -34.39 1.95
N GLN A 182 -4.80 -34.28 2.61
CA GLN A 182 -5.44 -35.33 3.37
C GLN A 182 -6.88 -35.51 2.89
N GLU A 183 -7.36 -36.74 2.86
CA GLU A 183 -8.78 -37.05 2.58
C GLU A 183 -9.68 -36.56 3.73
N GLU A 184 -10.78 -35.87 3.41
CA GLU A 184 -11.66 -35.25 4.43
C GLU A 184 -12.24 -36.27 5.41
N ASP A 185 -12.69 -37.42 4.90
CA ASP A 185 -13.32 -38.49 5.67
C ASP A 185 -12.35 -39.64 6.02
N GLY A 186 -11.02 -39.41 5.93
CA GLY A 186 -10.04 -40.48 6.06
C GLY A 186 -8.64 -40.07 6.53
N ASP A 187 -7.81 -41.08 6.79
CA ASP A 187 -6.39 -40.90 7.13
C ASP A 187 -5.47 -40.98 5.90
N SER A 188 -6.05 -41.12 4.71
CA SER A 188 -5.29 -41.24 3.47
C SER A 188 -4.63 -39.91 3.13
N LYS A 189 -3.30 -39.94 3.01
CA LYS A 189 -2.49 -38.80 2.60
C LYS A 189 -1.97 -39.01 1.19
N VAL A 190 -2.16 -38.01 0.35
CA VAL A 190 -1.70 -38.01 -1.03
C VAL A 190 -1.12 -36.66 -1.37
N SER A 191 -0.31 -36.60 -2.42
CA SER A 191 0.19 -35.34 -2.95
C SER A 191 -0.33 -35.15 -4.36
N PHE A 192 -0.43 -33.89 -4.76
CA PHE A 192 -0.72 -33.46 -6.11
C PHE A 192 0.43 -32.60 -6.62
N TRP A 193 0.69 -32.67 -7.92
CA TRP A 193 1.39 -31.59 -8.61
C TRP A 193 0.37 -30.60 -9.17
N LEU A 194 0.51 -29.33 -8.81
CA LEU A 194 -0.11 -28.24 -9.53
C LEU A 194 0.80 -27.85 -10.70
N ASP A 195 0.35 -28.06 -11.94
CA ASP A 195 0.98 -27.42 -13.10
C ASP A 195 0.48 -25.98 -13.18
N VAL A 196 1.39 -25.04 -12.90
CA VAL A 196 1.11 -23.60 -12.80
C VAL A 196 0.61 -23.02 -14.14
N ARG A 197 1.03 -23.58 -15.27
CA ARG A 197 0.68 -23.06 -16.61
C ARG A 197 -0.74 -23.41 -17.00
N SER A 198 -1.13 -24.67 -16.76
CA SER A 198 -2.49 -25.16 -17.07
C SER A 198 -3.45 -25.02 -15.89
N GLN A 199 -2.95 -24.62 -14.72
CA GLN A 199 -3.70 -24.53 -13.47
C GLN A 199 -4.42 -25.85 -13.15
N SER A 200 -3.78 -26.99 -13.41
CA SER A 200 -4.37 -28.33 -13.25
C SER A 200 -3.61 -29.15 -12.22
N PHE A 201 -4.31 -30.07 -11.56
CA PHE A 201 -3.72 -30.96 -10.56
C PHE A 201 -3.51 -32.38 -11.10
N ILE A 202 -2.36 -32.95 -10.80
CA ILE A 202 -2.00 -34.34 -11.12
C ILE A 202 -1.84 -35.09 -9.80
N LYS A 203 -2.73 -36.04 -9.52
CA LYS A 203 -2.66 -36.87 -8.32
C LYS A 203 -1.45 -37.81 -8.39
N LEU A 204 -0.71 -37.91 -7.29
CA LEU A 204 0.49 -38.73 -7.21
C LEU A 204 0.22 -40.00 -6.39
N GLY A 205 1.04 -41.03 -6.61
CA GLY A 205 1.03 -42.25 -5.79
C GLY A 205 1.86 -42.15 -4.51
N THR A 206 2.51 -41.00 -4.28
CA THR A 206 3.47 -40.77 -3.20
C THR A 206 3.07 -39.52 -2.42
N TYR A 207 3.28 -39.55 -1.11
CA TYR A 207 3.16 -38.39 -0.23
C TYR A 207 4.55 -37.83 0.11
N PHE A 208 4.75 -36.52 -0.05
CA PHE A 208 6.03 -35.86 0.27
C PHE A 208 6.04 -35.41 1.73
N ARG A 209 7.11 -35.72 2.47
CA ARG A 209 7.30 -35.34 3.88
C ARG A 209 8.45 -34.36 4.02
#